data_AF-A0A1I7T9F7-F1
#
_entry.id   AF-A0A1I7T9F7-F1
#
_cell.length_a   1.000
_cell.length_b   1.000
_cell.length_c   1.000
_cell.angle_alpha   90.00
_cell.angle_beta   90.00
_cell.angle_gamma   90.00
#
_symmetry.space_group_name_H-M   'P 1'
#
loop_
_entity.id
_entity.type
_entity.pdbx_description
1 polymer ?
#
loop_
_entity_poly.entity_id
_entity_poly.type
_entity_poly.pdbx_seq_one_letter_code
_entity_poly.pdbx_strand_id
1 'polypeptide(L)'
;MFTFFCTMLSLNIINFIFNSFLLRQNNKIQKSASSLTTRYQREEVTQSTKFAVFVIFCHFSLYGTYVIGIIILRYFGGILITNPMISFYNLSVGTVAVLLNQRMKSKKTEVISVTVQMKSTGNIGAINYDNAISDIWNSVSNR
;
A
#
# COMPACT_ATOMS: atom_id res chain seq x y z
N MET A 1 32.31 11.19 -6.39
CA MET A 1 30.82 11.31 -6.41
C MET A 1 30.15 10.10 -5.75
N PHE A 2 30.41 8.86 -6.18
CA PHE A 2 29.86 7.65 -5.53
C PHE A 2 30.25 7.51 -4.05
N THR A 3 31.52 7.78 -3.73
CA THR A 3 32.02 7.82 -2.35
C THR A 3 31.25 8.78 -1.45
N PHE A 4 30.85 9.95 -1.97
CA PHE A 4 30.05 10.94 -1.25
C PHE A 4 28.64 10.42 -0.91
N PHE A 5 28.00 9.70 -1.83
CA PHE A 5 26.69 9.09 -1.56
C PHE A 5 26.79 7.99 -0.49
N CYS A 6 27.84 7.18 -0.52
CA CYS A 6 28.11 6.17 0.49
C CYS A 6 28.44 6.77 1.87
N THR A 7 29.23 7.85 1.94
CA THR A 7 29.51 8.52 3.22
C THR A 7 28.26 9.16 3.82
N MET A 8 27.42 9.78 2.99
CA MET A 8 26.12 10.31 3.42
C MET A 8 25.16 9.20 3.88
N LEU A 9 25.21 8.01 3.26
CA LEU A 9 24.43 6.85 3.71
C LEU A 9 24.88 6.39 5.10
N SER A 10 26.19 6.27 5.32
CA SER A 10 26.77 5.90 6.62
C SER A 10 26.39 6.91 7.71
N LEU A 11 26.43 8.22 7.42
CA LEU A 11 26.00 9.25 8.35
C LEU A 11 24.51 9.13 8.70
N ASN A 12 23.65 8.84 7.72
CA ASN A 12 22.21 8.61 7.96
C ASN A 12 21.96 7.36 8.81
N ILE A 13 22.73 6.28 8.62
CA ILE A 13 22.66 5.07 9.47
C ILE A 13 23.03 5.42 10.91
N ILE A 14 24.13 6.14 11.11
CA ILE A 14 24.58 6.57 12.44
C ILE A 14 23.51 7.44 13.11
N ASN A 15 22.94 8.40 12.38
CA ASN A 15 21.87 9.27 12.88
C ASN A 15 20.63 8.46 13.30
N PHE A 16 20.24 7.47 12.49
CA PHE A 16 19.12 6.58 12.81
C PHE A 16 19.37 5.75 14.08
N ILE A 17 20.59 5.24 14.28
CA ILE A 17 20.98 4.50 15.49
C ILE A 17 20.89 5.40 16.73
N PHE A 18 21.44 6.61 16.68
CA PHE A 18 21.39 7.56 17.79
C PHE A 18 19.95 7.95 18.15
N ASN A 19 19.11 8.23 17.16
CA ASN A 19 17.70 8.57 17.40
C ASN A 19 16.89 7.38 17.96
N SER A 20 17.19 6.16 17.52
CA SER A 20 16.59 4.94 18.08
C SER A 20 17.01 4.73 19.55
N PHE A 21 18.27 5.04 19.88
CA PHE A 21 18.76 5.00 21.27
C PHE A 21 18.09 6.05 22.16
N LEU A 22 17.93 7.28 21.66
CA LEU A 22 17.20 8.36 22.35
C LEU A 22 15.75 7.96 22.64
N LEU A 23 15.06 7.36 21.68
CA LEU A 23 13.70 6.86 21.88
C LEU A 23 13.62 5.79 22.97
N ARG A 24 14.60 4.87 23.01
CA ARG A 24 14.66 3.83 24.04
C ARG A 24 14.87 4.41 25.43
N GLN A 25 15.72 5.43 25.55
CA GLN A 25 15.91 6.15 26.81
C GLN A 25 14.65 6.92 27.23
N ASN A 26 14.02 7.65 26.31
CA ASN A 26 12.77 8.38 26.59
C ASN A 26 11.66 7.45 27.07
N ASN A 27 11.48 6.29 26.44
CA ASN A 27 10.49 5.28 26.87
C ASN A 27 10.81 4.71 28.27
N LYS A 28 12.09 4.53 28.62
CA LYS A 28 12.50 4.06 29.97
C LYS A 28 12.17 5.12 31.02
N ILE A 29 12.47 6.37 30.72
CA ILE A 29 12.25 7.52 31.60
C ILE A 29 10.74 7.83 31.76
N GLN A 30 9.92 7.63 30.73
CA GLN A 30 8.47 7.79 30.78
C GLN A 30 7.83 6.87 31.85
N LYS A 31 8.34 5.64 32.03
CA LYS A 31 7.81 4.68 33.01
C LYS A 31 8.09 5.03 34.47
N SER A 32 8.99 5.99 34.74
CA SER A 32 9.45 6.31 36.11
C SER A 32 8.91 7.63 36.66
N ALA A 33 7.94 8.28 36.01
CA ALA A 33 7.42 9.58 36.44
C ALA A 33 6.33 9.44 37.53
N SER A 34 6.47 10.15 38.66
CA SER A 34 5.55 10.07 39.81
C SER A 34 4.51 11.21 39.88
N SER A 35 4.74 12.38 39.27
CA SER A 35 3.82 13.53 39.35
C SER A 35 3.01 13.75 38.06
N LEU A 36 1.78 14.26 38.19
CA LEU A 36 0.85 14.45 37.07
C LEU A 36 1.40 15.41 36.00
N THR A 37 2.02 16.51 36.44
CA THR A 37 2.61 17.53 35.56
C THR A 37 3.82 17.00 34.79
N THR A 38 4.70 16.24 35.45
CA THR A 38 5.87 15.63 34.79
C THR A 38 5.48 14.53 33.82
N ARG A 39 4.36 13.83 34.08
CA ARG A 39 3.80 12.83 33.16
C ARG A 39 3.28 13.48 31.88
N TYR A 40 2.54 14.59 31.97
CA TYR A 40 2.02 15.30 30.80
C TYR A 40 3.15 15.84 29.91
N GLN A 41 4.10 16.58 30.49
CA GLN A 41 5.25 17.11 29.74
C GLN A 41 6.08 16.00 29.09
N ARG A 42 6.24 14.84 29.74
CA ARG A 42 6.99 13.71 29.15
C ARG A 42 6.22 12.98 28.06
N GLU A 43 4.89 12.94 28.11
CA GLU A 43 4.07 12.37 27.06
C GLU A 43 4.26 13.15 25.75
N GLU A 44 4.24 14.48 25.83
CA GLU A 44 4.47 15.38 24.70
C GLU A 44 5.87 15.18 24.08
N VAL A 45 6.92 15.17 24.92
CA VAL A 45 8.31 14.94 24.47
C VAL A 45 8.46 13.54 23.84
N THR A 46 7.81 12.53 24.41
CA THR A 46 7.86 11.16 23.87
C THR A 46 7.15 11.06 22.52
N GLN A 47 5.99 11.70 22.36
CA GLN A 47 5.27 11.77 21.08
C GLN A 47 6.08 12.52 20.02
N SER A 48 6.66 13.66 20.37
CA SER A 48 7.55 14.42 19.49
C SER A 48 8.77 13.59 19.06
N THR A 49 9.39 12.86 20.00
CA THR A 49 10.52 11.96 19.72
C THR A 49 10.13 10.81 18.78
N LYS A 50 8.95 10.20 18.99
CA LYS A 50 8.43 9.14 18.11
C LYS A 50 8.22 9.65 16.69
N PHE A 51 7.65 10.84 16.55
CA PHE A 51 7.47 11.48 15.25
C PHE A 51 8.81 11.77 14.56
N ALA A 52 9.78 12.34 15.28
CA ALA A 52 11.10 12.60 14.74
C ALA A 52 11.80 11.32 14.26
N VAL A 53 11.74 10.24 15.04
CA VAL A 53 12.30 8.93 14.65
C VAL A 53 11.63 8.38 13.39
N PHE A 54 10.30 8.54 13.26
CA PHE A 54 9.57 8.13 12.07
C PHE A 54 10.03 8.90 10.82
N VAL A 55 10.19 10.23 10.92
CA VAL A 55 10.68 11.07 9.82
C VAL A 55 12.09 10.66 9.38
N ILE A 56 12.98 10.38 10.35
CA ILE A 56 14.35 9.94 10.07
C ILE A 56 14.36 8.56 9.44
N PHE A 57 13.48 7.65 9.88
CA PHE A 57 13.30 6.34 9.26
C PHE A 57 12.87 6.45 7.79
N CYS A 58 11.89 7.31 7.49
CA CYS A 58 11.46 7.57 6.11
C CYS A 58 12.61 8.12 5.26
N HIS A 59 13.36 9.11 5.76
CA HIS A 59 14.51 9.67 5.05
C HIS A 59 15.57 8.61 4.78
N PHE A 60 15.92 7.83 5.79
CA PHE A 60 16.88 6.73 5.66
C PHE A 60 16.41 5.69 4.63
N SER A 61 15.13 5.31 4.67
CA SER A 61 14.56 4.33 3.74
C SER A 61 14.56 4.85 2.30
N LEU A 62 14.07 6.07 2.05
CA LEU A 62 14.01 6.67 0.72
C LEU A 62 15.42 6.88 0.14
N TYR A 63 16.32 7.45 0.94
CA TYR A 63 17.70 7.67 0.52
C TYR A 63 18.47 6.35 0.33
N GLY A 64 18.23 5.36 1.19
CA GLY A 64 18.80 4.02 1.07
C GLY A 64 18.38 3.35 -0.23
N THR A 65 17.08 3.33 -0.55
CA THR A 65 16.57 2.78 -1.81
C THR A 65 17.15 3.50 -3.03
N TYR A 66 17.28 4.84 -2.96
CA TYR A 66 17.91 5.63 -4.02
C TYR A 66 19.38 5.22 -4.25
N VAL A 67 20.19 5.12 -3.19
CA VAL A 67 21.60 4.73 -3.31
C VAL A 67 21.73 3.29 -3.81
N ILE A 68 20.90 2.36 -3.32
CA ILE A 68 20.86 0.98 -3.80
C ILE A 68 20.53 0.93 -5.30
N GLY A 69 19.53 1.71 -5.75
CA GLY A 69 19.18 1.81 -7.16
C GLY A 69 20.36 2.30 -8.02
N ILE A 70 21.09 3.31 -7.55
CA ILE A 70 22.30 3.79 -8.22
C ILE A 70 23.39 2.73 -8.26
N ILE A 71 23.60 1.97 -7.18
CA ILE A 71 24.57 0.88 -7.14
C ILE A 71 24.22 -0.18 -8.19
N ILE A 72 22.96 -0.61 -8.23
CA ILE A 72 22.47 -1.60 -9.20
C ILE A 72 22.69 -1.08 -10.62
N LEU A 73 22.28 0.15 -10.93
CA LEU A 73 22.49 0.75 -12.25
C LEU A 73 23.97 0.95 -12.57
N ARG A 74 24.84 1.17 -11.60
CA ARG A 74 26.27 1.36 -11.85
C ARG A 74 26.99 0.06 -12.21
N TYR A 75 26.69 -1.03 -11.51
CA TYR A 75 27.36 -2.32 -11.73
C TYR A 75 26.64 -3.19 -12.76
N PHE A 76 25.31 -3.13 -12.80
CA PHE A 76 24.48 -3.91 -13.71
C PHE A 76 23.84 -3.08 -14.81
N GLY A 77 23.97 -1.74 -14.84
CA GLY A 77 23.36 -0.90 -15.88
C GLY A 77 23.83 -1.24 -17.29
N GLY A 78 25.10 -1.59 -17.48
CA GLY A 78 25.58 -2.07 -18.78
C GLY A 78 24.85 -3.33 -19.25
N ILE A 79 24.45 -4.21 -18.33
CA ILE A 79 23.69 -5.44 -18.60
C ILE A 79 22.19 -5.12 -18.71
N LEU A 80 21.64 -4.28 -17.83
CA LEU A 80 20.21 -3.91 -17.75
C LEU A 80 19.75 -3.02 -18.91
N ILE A 81 20.59 -2.11 -19.39
CA ILE A 81 20.30 -1.18 -20.49
C ILE A 81 20.49 -1.87 -21.85
N THR A 82 21.48 -2.78 -21.95
CA THR A 82 21.83 -3.44 -23.21
C THR A 82 21.07 -4.75 -23.43
N ASN A 83 20.62 -5.43 -22.38
CA ASN A 83 19.89 -6.68 -22.55
C ASN A 83 18.39 -6.47 -22.80
N PRO A 84 17.78 -7.34 -23.61
CA PRO A 84 16.32 -7.40 -23.79
C PRO A 84 15.55 -7.75 -22.51
N MET A 85 16.21 -7.89 -21.35
CA MET A 85 15.58 -8.18 -20.06
C MET A 85 14.62 -7.08 -19.60
N ILE A 86 14.88 -5.80 -19.90
CA ILE A 86 13.93 -4.73 -19.55
C ILE A 86 12.65 -4.85 -20.37
N SER A 87 12.79 -5.18 -21.66
CA SER A 87 11.65 -5.47 -22.55
C SER A 87 10.95 -6.76 -22.13
N PHE A 88 11.68 -7.79 -21.70
CA PHE A 88 11.11 -9.04 -21.22
C PHE A 88 10.37 -8.86 -19.89
N TYR A 89 10.88 -8.03 -18.98
CA TYR A 89 10.21 -7.65 -17.74
C TYR A 89 8.91 -6.91 -18.03
N ASN A 90 8.94 -5.89 -18.90
CA ASN A 90 7.75 -5.13 -19.29
C ASN A 90 6.72 -6.02 -20.02
N LEU A 91 7.17 -6.91 -20.91
CA LEU A 91 6.33 -7.91 -21.58
C LEU A 91 5.69 -8.88 -20.58
N SER A 92 6.46 -9.36 -19.60
CA SER A 92 6.00 -10.28 -18.56
C SER A 92 4.94 -9.64 -17.67
N VAL A 93 5.20 -8.41 -17.21
CA VAL A 93 4.23 -7.62 -16.42
C VAL A 93 2.96 -7.35 -17.22
N GLY A 94 3.09 -6.95 -18.49
CA GLY A 94 1.95 -6.76 -19.39
C GLY A 94 1.14 -8.04 -19.62
N THR A 95 1.82 -9.16 -19.86
CA THR A 95 1.19 -10.47 -20.06
C THR A 95 0.44 -10.93 -18.81
N VAL A 96 1.06 -10.83 -17.64
CA VAL A 96 0.41 -11.17 -16.36
C VAL A 96 -0.80 -10.27 -16.09
N ALA A 97 -0.70 -8.96 -16.37
CA ALA A 97 -1.81 -8.04 -16.23
C ALA A 97 -2.98 -8.40 -17.16
N VAL A 98 -2.71 -8.78 -18.41
CA VAL A 98 -3.74 -9.24 -19.36
C VAL A 98 -4.39 -10.53 -18.89
N LEU A 99 -3.61 -11.53 -18.45
CA LEU A 99 -4.14 -12.80 -17.94
C LEU A 99 -5.01 -12.61 -16.69
N LEU A 100 -4.57 -11.77 -15.75
CA LEU A 100 -5.34 -11.44 -14.55
C LEU A 100 -6.63 -10.72 -14.92
N ASN A 101 -6.58 -9.75 -15.84
CA ASN A 101 -7.76 -9.03 -16.30
C ASN A 101 -8.76 -9.97 -17.01
N GLN A 102 -8.27 -10.90 -17.84
CA GLN A 102 -9.12 -11.92 -18.47
C GLN A 102 -9.77 -12.82 -17.42
N ARG A 103 -9.02 -13.32 -16.43
CA ARG A 103 -9.58 -14.13 -15.32
C ARG A 103 -10.63 -13.36 -14.53
N MET A 104 -10.40 -12.09 -14.24
CA MET A 104 -11.36 -11.23 -13.56
C MET A 104 -12.61 -11.00 -14.41
N LYS A 105 -12.46 -10.78 -15.72
CA LYS A 105 -13.59 -10.66 -16.65
C LYS A 105 -14.40 -11.94 -16.71
N SER A 106 -13.78 -13.11 -16.87
CA SER A 106 -14.49 -14.40 -16.89
C SER A 106 -15.26 -14.65 -15.58
N LYS A 107 -14.64 -14.39 -14.42
CA LYS A 107 -15.34 -14.49 -13.13
C LYS A 107 -16.51 -13.51 -13.02
N LYS A 108 -16.36 -12.28 -13.50
CA LYS A 108 -17.46 -11.30 -13.53
C LYS A 108 -18.58 -11.75 -14.47
N THR A 109 -18.25 -12.24 -15.66
CA THR A 109 -19.24 -12.75 -16.62
C THR A 109 -19.98 -13.97 -16.06
N GLU A 110 -19.29 -14.88 -15.37
CA GLU A 110 -19.91 -16.02 -14.70
C GLU A 110 -20.86 -15.56 -13.59
N VAL A 111 -20.43 -14.65 -12.70
CA VAL A 111 -21.28 -14.11 -11.64
C VAL A 111 -22.47 -13.32 -12.21
N ILE A 112 -22.28 -12.53 -13.26
CA ILE A 112 -23.38 -11.81 -13.92
C ILE A 112 -24.32 -12.80 -14.61
N SER A 113 -23.81 -13.77 -15.35
CA SER A 113 -24.61 -14.81 -16.02
C SER A 113 -25.42 -15.60 -15.00
N VAL A 114 -24.81 -16.00 -13.89
CA VAL A 114 -25.47 -16.72 -12.80
C VAL A 114 -26.49 -15.82 -12.10
N THR A 115 -26.17 -14.57 -11.79
CA THR A 115 -27.10 -13.65 -11.10
C THR A 115 -28.29 -13.25 -11.98
N VAL A 116 -28.07 -13.08 -13.29
CA VAL A 116 -29.11 -12.73 -14.27
C VAL A 116 -29.95 -13.97 -14.61
N GLN A 117 -29.35 -15.14 -14.77
CA GLN A 117 -30.10 -16.40 -14.94
C GLN A 117 -30.86 -16.81 -13.67
N MET A 118 -30.31 -16.58 -12.47
CA MET A 118 -30.98 -16.86 -11.19
C MET A 118 -32.16 -15.91 -10.88
N LYS A 119 -32.34 -14.82 -11.63
CA LYS A 119 -33.51 -13.93 -11.48
C LYS A 119 -34.50 -13.95 -12.65
N SER A 120 -34.20 -14.68 -13.72
CA SER A 120 -35.06 -14.77 -14.91
C SER A 120 -35.74 -16.13 -15.09
N THR A 121 -35.26 -17.19 -14.43
CA THR A 121 -35.75 -18.56 -14.63
C THR A 121 -36.01 -19.25 -13.29
N GLY A 122 -37.06 -20.07 -13.23
CA GLY A 122 -37.50 -20.75 -12.00
C GLY A 122 -38.50 -19.94 -11.18
N ASN A 123 -38.87 -20.46 -10.00
CA ASN A 123 -39.92 -19.87 -9.13
C ASN A 123 -39.61 -18.42 -8.73
N ILE A 124 -38.32 -18.09 -8.51
CA ILE A 124 -37.89 -16.73 -8.16
C ILE A 124 -38.02 -15.76 -9.35
N GLY A 125 -37.83 -16.25 -10.58
CA GLY A 125 -38.05 -15.44 -11.79
C GLY A 125 -39.53 -15.09 -11.99
N ALA A 126 -40.43 -16.06 -11.79
CA ALA A 126 -41.88 -15.83 -11.86
C ALA A 126 -42.33 -14.75 -10.85
N ILE A 127 -41.89 -14.85 -9.60
CA ILE A 127 -42.17 -13.84 -8.56
C ILE A 127 -41.63 -12.46 -8.96
N ASN A 128 -40.46 -12.38 -9.61
CA ASN A 128 -39.90 -11.11 -10.04
C ASN A 128 -40.69 -10.47 -11.20
N TYR A 129 -41.25 -11.28 -12.12
CA TYR A 129 -42.18 -10.80 -13.14
C TYR A 129 -43.52 -10.37 -12.54
N ASP A 130 -44.07 -11.13 -11.58
CA ASP A 130 -45.31 -10.77 -10.89
C ASP A 130 -45.17 -9.44 -10.14
N ASN A 131 -44.03 -9.23 -9.47
CA ASN A 131 -43.73 -7.97 -8.79
C ASN A 131 -43.61 -6.81 -9.79
N ALA A 132 -42.94 -6.99 -10.93
CA ALA A 132 -42.82 -5.95 -11.95
C ALA A 132 -44.18 -5.60 -12.59
N ILE A 133 -45.04 -6.59 -12.82
CA ILE A 133 -46.40 -6.39 -13.34
C ILE A 133 -47.26 -5.64 -12.30
N SER A 134 -47.17 -6.04 -11.02
CA SER A 134 -47.86 -5.39 -9.91
C SER A 134 -47.43 -3.93 -9.75
N ASP A 135 -46.13 -3.65 -9.82
CA ASP A 135 -45.59 -2.28 -9.74
C ASP A 135 -46.09 -1.39 -10.89
N ILE A 136 -46.14 -1.92 -12.12
CA ILE A 136 -46.71 -1.21 -13.27
C ILE A 136 -48.20 -0.95 -13.04
N TRP A 137 -48.96 -1.95 -12.62
CA TRP A 137 -50.40 -1.81 -12.38
C TRP A 137 -50.69 -0.78 -11.28
N ASN A 138 -49.93 -0.82 -10.19
CA ASN A 138 -50.02 0.15 -9.10
C ASN A 138 -49.59 1.57 -9.52
N SER A 139 -48.66 1.69 -10.47
CA SER A 139 -48.28 3.01 -11.00
C SER A 139 -49.34 3.61 -11.93
N VAL A 140 -50.14 2.77 -12.60
CA VAL A 140 -51.24 3.20 -13.47
C VAL A 140 -52.51 3.45 -12.66
N SER A 141 -52.78 2.66 -11.61
CA SER A 141 -53.97 2.80 -10.76
C SER A 141 -53.89 3.94 -9.74
N ASN A 142 -52.68 4.37 -9.36
CA ASN A 142 -52.46 5.55 -8.50
C ASN A 142 -52.36 6.87 -9.31
N ARG A 143 -52.74 6.87 -10.58
CA ARG A 143 -52.87 8.05 -11.44
C ARG A 143 -54.33 8.37 -11.70
#